data_AF-A0A7S2E5B6-F1
#
_entry.id   AF-A0A7S2E5B6-F1
#
_cell.length_a   1.000
_cell.length_b   1.000
_cell.length_c   1.000
_cell.angle_alpha   90.00
_cell.angle_beta   90.00
_cell.angle_gamma   90.00
#
_symmetry.space_group_name_H-M   'P 1'
#
loop_
_entity.id
_entity.type
_entity.pdbx_description
1 polymer ?
#
loop_
_entity_poly.entity_id
_entity_poly.type
_entity_poly.pdbx_seq_one_letter_code
_entity_poly.pdbx_strand_id
1 'polypeptide(L)'
;QMFRSIRLNAFTGRVAMAHQQFKAISDKDPLGGTQLLLLEEGRKVVEEIFTKAYASGASAVVSSLDTSSSMLESHKFFNDRSRINDITYYETGQGMRRQEGPTAGGFCIPRTLVSTGEKHNFSDLLTQFSTELLVSARDSAGSLPDGQECRAGISILYHENGPYDPIRESQLRTAVRGGCDFFVFEGCSTSAHLEEVDHLLQENAARQVPLVKINTVGKPYEDGTCVAGFDVPAFVLIPCQDEPDKVAHLLDTARQLPRFKGAIMVDTHGDAEVDVF
;
A
#
# COMPACT_ATOMS: atom_id res chain seq x y z
N GLN A 1 5.43 20.48 -27.62
CA GLN A 1 6.51 19.54 -27.98
C GLN A 1 6.04 18.15 -27.63
N MET A 2 6.39 17.18 -28.47
CA MET A 2 5.85 15.84 -28.56
C MET A 2 6.74 14.88 -27.78
N PHE A 3 6.27 14.27 -26.69
CA PHE A 3 6.97 13.18 -25.98
C PHE A 3 5.90 12.20 -25.47
N ARG A 4 5.50 11.21 -26.27
CA ARG A 4 6.00 9.82 -26.32
C ARG A 4 5.99 9.13 -24.95
N SER A 5 4.84 8.54 -24.64
CA SER A 5 4.69 7.47 -23.64
C SER A 5 5.62 6.31 -23.95
N ILE A 6 6.27 5.73 -22.93
CA ILE A 6 7.02 4.48 -23.10
C ILE A 6 6.66 3.47 -22.02
N ARG A 7 6.58 2.23 -22.50
CA ARG A 7 6.07 1.00 -21.90
C ARG A 7 7.07 0.41 -20.92
N LEU A 8 6.58 -0.06 -19.78
CA LEU A 8 7.33 -1.01 -18.96
C LEU A 8 7.40 -2.33 -19.73
N ASN A 9 8.59 -2.92 -19.89
CA ASN A 9 8.74 -4.20 -20.60
C ASN A 9 8.01 -5.39 -19.91
N ALA A 10 7.37 -5.17 -18.76
CA ALA A 10 6.41 -6.10 -18.13
C ALA A 10 4.96 -5.54 -17.98
N PHE A 11 4.76 -4.23 -18.19
CA PHE A 11 3.47 -3.53 -18.05
C PHE A 11 3.34 -2.49 -19.19
N THR A 12 2.76 -2.86 -20.32
CA THR A 12 2.69 -2.00 -21.52
C THR A 12 1.68 -0.84 -21.44
N GLY A 13 1.23 -0.48 -20.23
CA GLY A 13 0.01 0.29 -20.00
C GLY A 13 0.20 1.56 -19.15
N ARG A 14 -0.84 2.41 -19.13
CA ARG A 14 -0.83 3.70 -18.39
C ARG A 14 -1.06 3.44 -16.90
N VAL A 15 -0.14 3.87 -16.03
CA VAL A 15 -0.33 3.82 -14.58
C VAL A 15 -0.99 5.13 -14.13
N ALA A 16 -2.15 5.04 -13.50
CA ALA A 16 -2.78 6.17 -12.83
C ALA A 16 -2.58 6.04 -11.32
N MET A 17 -1.88 6.98 -10.72
CA MET A 17 -1.93 7.13 -9.27
C MET A 17 -3.23 7.84 -8.93
N ALA A 18 -4.08 7.25 -8.07
CA ALA A 18 -5.33 7.89 -7.63
C ALA A 18 -5.09 9.21 -6.83
N HIS A 19 -3.82 9.54 -6.62
CA HIS A 19 -3.28 10.70 -5.91
C HIS A 19 -3.92 12.03 -6.27
N GLN A 20 -4.15 12.37 -7.55
CA GLN A 20 -4.64 13.71 -7.91
C GLN A 20 -6.07 13.99 -7.40
N GLN A 21 -6.95 12.99 -7.33
CA GLN A 21 -8.31 13.17 -6.82
C GLN A 21 -8.36 13.13 -5.29
N PHE A 22 -7.49 12.35 -4.65
CA PHE A 22 -7.33 12.37 -3.19
C PHE A 22 -6.67 13.65 -2.70
N LYS A 23 -5.72 14.23 -3.44
CA LYS A 23 -5.06 15.49 -3.10
C LYS A 23 -6.07 16.63 -2.90
N ALA A 24 -7.09 16.71 -3.77
CA ALA A 24 -8.17 17.68 -3.61
C ALA A 24 -9.02 17.49 -2.34
N ILE A 25 -9.10 16.25 -1.82
CA ILE A 25 -9.75 15.91 -0.56
C ILE A 25 -8.79 16.13 0.63
N SER A 26 -7.49 15.83 0.45
CA SER A 26 -6.45 15.84 1.48
C SER A 26 -5.80 17.20 1.71
N ASP A 27 -5.87 18.13 0.75
CA ASP A 27 -5.32 19.49 0.87
C ASP A 27 -5.95 20.28 2.04
N LYS A 28 -7.07 19.79 2.59
CA LYS A 28 -7.72 20.32 3.80
C LYS A 28 -7.60 19.42 5.03
N ASP A 29 -7.42 18.11 4.83
CA ASP A 29 -7.33 17.13 5.92
C ASP A 29 -6.50 15.90 5.48
N PRO A 30 -5.27 15.74 6.01
CA PRO A 30 -4.38 14.64 5.62
C PRO A 30 -4.95 13.25 5.96
N LEU A 31 -5.93 13.17 6.87
CA LEU A 31 -6.57 11.92 7.29
C LEU A 31 -7.89 11.65 6.56
N GLY A 32 -8.33 12.53 5.65
CA GLY A 32 -9.61 12.44 4.96
C GLY A 32 -9.76 11.14 4.16
N GLY A 33 -8.71 10.72 3.45
CA GLY A 33 -8.71 9.45 2.71
C GLY A 33 -8.85 8.23 3.62
N THR A 34 -8.11 8.19 4.73
CA THR A 34 -8.21 7.13 5.73
C THR A 34 -9.59 7.07 6.36
N GLN A 35 -10.24 8.22 6.61
CA GLN A 35 -11.60 8.25 7.15
C GLN A 35 -12.63 7.64 6.21
N LEU A 36 -12.49 7.83 4.89
CA LEU A 36 -13.40 7.24 3.92
C LEU A 36 -13.38 5.70 4.00
N LEU A 37 -12.22 5.10 4.29
CA LEU A 37 -12.11 3.65 4.42
C LEU A 37 -12.90 3.07 5.60
N LEU A 38 -13.19 3.88 6.61
CA LEU A 38 -13.85 3.44 7.85
C LEU A 38 -15.34 3.17 7.65
N LEU A 39 -16.00 4.01 6.86
CA LEU A 39 -17.45 3.96 6.63
C LEU A 39 -17.75 3.23 5.33
N GLU A 40 -18.82 2.45 5.30
CA GLU A 40 -19.23 1.73 4.07
C GLU A 40 -19.45 2.70 2.90
N GLU A 41 -20.14 3.82 3.14
CA GLU A 41 -20.39 4.80 2.08
C GLU A 41 -19.13 5.53 1.65
N GLY A 42 -18.16 5.72 2.55
CA GLY A 42 -16.85 6.25 2.20
C GLY A 42 -16.06 5.27 1.33
N ARG A 43 -16.13 3.97 1.62
CA ARG A 43 -15.51 2.92 0.80
C ARG A 43 -16.07 2.88 -0.60
N LYS A 44 -17.39 3.06 -0.78
CA LYS A 44 -18.01 3.18 -2.12
C LYS A 44 -17.47 4.37 -2.90
N VAL A 45 -17.29 5.53 -2.25
CA VAL A 45 -16.67 6.71 -2.88
C VAL A 45 -15.24 6.42 -3.34
N VAL A 46 -14.44 5.72 -2.52
CA VAL A 46 -13.06 5.33 -2.86
C VAL A 46 -13.03 4.35 -4.03
N GLU A 47 -13.89 3.33 -4.03
CA GLU A 47 -14.00 2.37 -5.13
C GLU A 47 -14.43 3.04 -6.45
N GLU A 48 -15.36 3.99 -6.41
CA GLU A 48 -15.74 4.79 -7.58
C GLU A 48 -14.58 5.60 -8.15
N ILE A 49 -13.72 6.17 -7.29
CA ILE A 49 -12.52 6.91 -7.71
C ILE A 49 -11.57 5.98 -8.47
N PHE A 50 -11.28 4.79 -7.93
CA PHE A 50 -10.43 3.80 -8.60
C PHE A 50 -11.06 3.31 -9.91
N THR A 51 -12.36 3.05 -9.91
CA THR A 51 -13.10 2.63 -11.12
C THR A 51 -13.04 3.69 -12.21
N LYS A 52 -13.21 4.98 -11.86
CA LYS A 52 -13.09 6.10 -12.80
C LYS A 52 -11.68 6.21 -13.37
N ALA A 53 -10.65 5.93 -12.58
CA ALA A 53 -9.27 5.91 -13.06
C ALA A 53 -9.07 4.81 -14.13
N TYR A 54 -9.55 3.58 -13.90
CA TYR A 54 -9.52 2.54 -14.94
C TYR A 54 -10.36 2.90 -16.17
N ALA A 55 -11.56 3.45 -15.97
CA ALA A 55 -12.45 3.88 -17.06
C ALA A 55 -11.85 4.99 -17.93
N SER A 56 -10.90 5.77 -17.41
CA SER A 56 -10.12 6.75 -18.19
C SER A 56 -9.07 6.12 -19.12
N GLY A 57 -8.96 4.79 -19.12
CA GLY A 57 -7.99 4.03 -19.91
C GLY A 57 -6.66 3.78 -19.18
N ALA A 58 -6.65 3.88 -17.85
CA ALA A 58 -5.50 3.45 -17.06
C ALA A 58 -5.43 1.91 -17.06
N SER A 59 -4.26 1.37 -17.37
CA SER A 59 -3.98 -0.07 -17.31
C SER A 59 -3.49 -0.52 -15.95
N ALA A 60 -3.09 0.42 -15.10
CA ALA A 60 -2.81 0.15 -13.70
C ALA A 60 -3.28 1.31 -12.83
N VAL A 61 -3.80 1.02 -11.64
CA VAL A 61 -4.17 2.04 -10.66
C VAL A 61 -3.44 1.76 -9.35
N VAL A 62 -2.89 2.80 -8.73
CA VAL A 62 -2.18 2.72 -7.45
C VAL A 62 -2.96 3.46 -6.37
N SER A 63 -3.16 2.83 -5.21
CA SER A 63 -3.70 3.51 -4.04
C SER A 63 -2.67 4.50 -3.53
N SER A 64 -3.02 5.78 -3.47
CA SER A 64 -2.21 6.82 -2.84
C SER A 64 -2.56 7.03 -1.35
N LEU A 65 -3.31 6.10 -0.74
CA LEU A 65 -3.78 6.22 0.63
C LEU A 65 -2.68 5.77 1.58
N ASP A 66 -2.06 6.72 2.26
CA ASP A 66 -1.17 6.39 3.36
C ASP A 66 -2.00 5.88 4.55
N THR A 67 -1.88 4.58 4.79
CA THR A 67 -2.55 3.88 5.88
C THR A 67 -1.56 3.45 6.97
N SER A 68 -0.30 3.89 6.88
CA SER A 68 0.76 3.54 7.83
C SER A 68 0.47 4.08 9.23
N SER A 69 0.84 3.32 10.27
CA SER A 69 0.63 3.79 11.64
C SER A 69 1.35 5.11 11.93
N SER A 70 2.54 5.31 11.34
CA SER A 70 3.34 6.52 11.52
C SER A 70 2.61 7.78 11.01
N MET A 71 1.94 7.68 9.86
CA MET A 71 1.07 8.75 9.35
C MET A 71 -0.11 9.00 10.28
N LEU A 72 -0.78 7.94 10.75
CA LEU A 72 -1.91 8.06 11.67
C LEU A 72 -1.50 8.68 13.01
N GLU A 73 -0.33 8.32 13.54
CA GLU A 73 0.18 8.86 14.79
C GLU A 73 0.63 10.31 14.67
N SER A 74 1.39 10.66 13.63
CA SER A 74 1.87 12.03 13.39
C SER A 74 0.72 13.03 13.22
N HIS A 75 -0.39 12.58 12.63
CA HIS A 75 -1.62 13.39 12.48
C HIS A 75 -2.62 13.22 13.63
N LYS A 76 -2.20 12.59 14.75
CA LYS A 76 -3.01 12.41 15.98
C LYS A 76 -4.34 11.68 15.74
N PHE A 77 -4.45 10.84 14.71
CA PHE A 77 -5.68 10.14 14.35
C PHE A 77 -6.30 9.38 15.54
N PHE A 78 -5.48 8.63 16.28
CA PHE A 78 -5.93 7.86 17.45
C PHE A 78 -6.38 8.73 18.64
N ASN A 79 -5.94 9.99 18.69
CA ASN A 79 -6.29 10.95 19.73
C ASN A 79 -7.43 11.90 19.30
N ASP A 80 -7.77 11.93 18.03
CA ASP A 80 -8.76 12.85 17.47
C ASP A 80 -10.19 12.31 17.64
N ARG A 81 -10.90 12.86 18.64
CA ARG A 81 -12.30 12.54 18.96
C ARG A 81 -13.31 13.34 18.15
N SER A 82 -12.87 14.32 17.35
CA SER A 82 -13.77 15.23 16.62
C SER A 82 -14.24 14.67 15.27
N ARG A 83 -13.58 13.61 14.79
CA ARG A 83 -13.85 12.99 13.50
C ARG A 83 -15.20 12.25 13.52
N ILE A 84 -16.01 12.46 12.48
CA ILE A 84 -17.26 11.72 12.26
C ILE A 84 -16.88 10.36 11.66
N ASN A 85 -16.42 9.46 12.51
CA ASN A 85 -16.00 8.12 12.14
C ASN A 85 -16.70 7.11 13.03
N ASP A 86 -18.03 7.13 12.97
CA ASP A 86 -19.00 6.48 13.85
C ASP A 86 -18.92 4.94 13.80
N ILE A 87 -17.82 4.43 14.35
CA ILE A 87 -17.54 3.02 14.59
C ILE A 87 -16.87 2.95 15.95
N THR A 88 -17.73 2.75 16.94
CA THR A 88 -17.49 2.13 18.24
C THR A 88 -16.12 2.40 18.85
N TYR A 89 -16.06 3.26 19.86
CA TYR A 89 -14.83 3.57 20.59
C TYR A 89 -14.22 2.31 21.23
N TYR A 90 -12.93 2.05 20.98
CA TYR A 90 -12.17 1.05 21.72
C TYR A 90 -11.70 1.67 23.05
N GLU A 91 -12.56 1.66 24.07
CA GLU A 91 -12.16 2.08 25.43
C GLU A 91 -11.71 0.85 26.24
N THR A 92 -10.39 0.74 26.39
CA THR A 92 -9.61 -0.15 27.27
C THR A 92 -9.47 -1.62 26.86
N GLY A 93 -8.20 -2.05 26.83
CA GLY A 93 -7.75 -3.32 26.32
C GLY A 93 -8.31 -4.53 27.06
N GLN A 94 -8.93 -5.43 26.30
CA GLN A 94 -8.89 -6.89 26.48
C GLN A 94 -9.24 -7.55 25.13
N GLY A 95 -8.32 -7.49 24.17
CA GLY A 95 -8.35 -8.30 22.94
C GLY A 95 -9.42 -7.88 21.93
N MET A 96 -9.17 -8.19 20.66
CA MET A 96 -10.08 -7.92 19.55
C MET A 96 -11.46 -8.57 19.79
N ARG A 97 -12.39 -7.87 20.44
CA ARG A 97 -13.80 -8.26 20.51
C ARG A 97 -14.54 -7.48 19.44
N ARG A 98 -15.14 -8.19 18.48
CA ARG A 98 -16.27 -7.66 17.71
C ARG A 98 -17.35 -7.29 18.73
N GLN A 99 -17.73 -6.03 18.81
CA GLN A 99 -18.88 -5.64 19.62
C GLN A 99 -20.15 -6.15 18.92
N GLU A 100 -21.02 -6.84 19.65
CA GLU A 100 -22.38 -7.19 19.22
C GLU A 100 -23.36 -6.15 19.81
N GLY A 101 -24.13 -5.49 18.96
CA GLY A 101 -25.01 -4.36 19.29
C GLY A 101 -25.79 -3.89 18.04
N PRO A 102 -26.85 -3.07 18.16
CA PRO A 102 -27.72 -2.71 17.04
C PRO A 102 -27.05 -1.84 15.95
N THR A 103 -25.84 -1.30 16.22
CA THR A 103 -24.94 -0.61 15.28
C THR A 103 -23.67 -1.43 14.95
N ALA A 104 -23.65 -2.74 15.26
CA ALA A 104 -22.49 -3.64 15.22
C ALA A 104 -22.01 -4.08 13.83
N GLY A 105 -21.91 -3.14 12.89
CA GLY A 105 -21.39 -3.40 11.56
C GLY A 105 -19.93 -3.02 11.34
N GLY A 106 -19.29 -2.28 12.25
CA GLY A 106 -18.07 -1.55 11.89
C GLY A 106 -16.89 -1.63 12.85
N PHE A 107 -15.75 -1.15 12.36
CA PHE A 107 -14.41 -1.38 12.93
C PHE A 107 -14.02 -0.31 13.95
N CYS A 108 -13.76 -0.71 15.20
CA CYS A 108 -13.40 0.24 16.25
C CYS A 108 -12.04 0.90 15.99
N ILE A 109 -11.97 2.23 16.09
CA ILE A 109 -10.68 2.94 16.05
C ILE A 109 -9.97 2.75 17.40
N PRO A 110 -8.75 2.22 17.44
CA PRO A 110 -7.98 2.13 18.68
C PRO A 110 -7.64 3.53 19.19
N ARG A 111 -7.96 3.85 20.45
CA ARG A 111 -7.78 5.20 21.04
C ARG A 111 -6.57 5.28 21.97
N THR A 112 -6.46 6.37 22.71
CA THR A 112 -5.48 6.50 23.81
C THR A 112 -5.51 5.28 24.73
N LEU A 113 -4.34 4.82 25.19
CA LEU A 113 -4.13 3.68 26.10
C LEU A 113 -4.24 2.27 25.48
N VAL A 114 -4.21 2.15 24.15
CA VAL A 114 -4.02 0.85 23.45
C VAL A 114 -2.55 0.60 23.14
N SER A 115 -2.19 -0.67 22.97
CA SER A 115 -0.83 -1.08 22.62
C SER A 115 -0.44 -0.66 21.20
N THR A 116 0.86 -0.50 20.98
CA THR A 116 1.42 -0.27 19.63
C THR A 116 0.99 -1.36 18.64
N GLY A 117 0.97 -2.63 19.07
CA GLY A 117 0.51 -3.75 18.23
C GLY A 117 -0.96 -3.65 17.81
N GLU A 118 -1.86 -3.13 18.65
CA GLU A 118 -3.26 -2.91 18.28
C GLU A 118 -3.42 -1.82 17.22
N LYS A 119 -2.62 -0.75 17.29
CA LYS A 119 -2.59 0.28 16.25
C LYS A 119 -2.03 -0.25 14.93
N HIS A 120 -1.05 -1.15 14.99
CA HIS A 120 -0.48 -1.79 13.80
C HIS A 120 -1.53 -2.66 13.10
N ASN A 121 -2.22 -3.51 13.86
CA ASN A 121 -3.32 -4.32 13.32
C ASN A 121 -4.41 -3.46 12.67
N PHE A 122 -4.66 -2.27 13.21
CA PHE A 122 -5.62 -1.33 12.62
C PHE A 122 -5.09 -0.68 11.33
N SER A 123 -3.80 -0.35 11.26
CA SER A 123 -3.14 0.11 10.03
C SER A 123 -3.18 -0.97 8.93
N ASP A 124 -2.96 -2.23 9.29
CA ASP A 124 -3.11 -3.37 8.38
C ASP A 124 -4.54 -3.50 7.87
N LEU A 125 -5.53 -3.34 8.76
CA LEU A 125 -6.94 -3.36 8.37
C LEU A 125 -7.29 -2.26 7.35
N LEU A 126 -6.76 -1.05 7.53
CA LEU A 126 -6.94 0.04 6.56
C LEU A 126 -6.27 -0.29 5.22
N THR A 127 -5.07 -0.88 5.26
CA THR A 127 -4.36 -1.38 4.07
C THR A 127 -5.18 -2.44 3.35
N GLN A 128 -5.79 -3.35 4.10
CA GLN A 128 -6.68 -4.39 3.60
C GLN A 128 -7.87 -3.76 2.87
N PHE A 129 -8.62 -2.83 3.48
CA PHE A 129 -9.74 -2.17 2.80
C PHE A 129 -9.30 -1.44 1.54
N SER A 130 -8.20 -0.70 1.59
CA SER A 130 -7.70 -0.02 0.41
C SER A 130 -7.38 -1.00 -0.72
N THR A 131 -6.81 -2.16 -0.39
CA THR A 131 -6.46 -3.18 -1.39
C THR A 131 -7.70 -3.85 -1.95
N GLU A 132 -8.64 -4.24 -1.10
CA GLU A 132 -9.91 -4.87 -1.50
C GLU A 132 -10.70 -3.97 -2.45
N LEU A 133 -10.81 -2.66 -2.15
CA LEU A 133 -11.53 -1.71 -3.02
C LEU A 133 -10.82 -1.53 -4.37
N LEU A 134 -9.49 -1.50 -4.37
CA LEU A 134 -8.72 -1.31 -5.59
C LEU A 134 -8.78 -2.56 -6.50
N VAL A 135 -8.72 -3.74 -5.90
CA VAL A 135 -8.91 -5.02 -6.58
C VAL A 135 -10.35 -5.17 -7.09
N SER A 136 -11.36 -4.82 -6.28
CA SER A 136 -12.76 -4.79 -6.72
C SER A 136 -12.98 -3.85 -7.91
N ALA A 137 -12.39 -2.66 -7.88
CA ALA A 137 -12.43 -1.71 -9.00
C ALA A 137 -11.74 -2.25 -10.25
N ARG A 138 -10.59 -2.94 -10.11
CA ARG A 138 -9.88 -3.62 -11.20
C ARG A 138 -10.76 -4.71 -11.83
N ASP A 139 -11.31 -5.58 -11.00
CA ASP A 139 -12.12 -6.72 -11.44
C ASP A 139 -13.42 -6.24 -12.11
N SER A 140 -14.00 -5.14 -11.62
CA SER A 140 -15.15 -4.47 -12.23
C SER A 140 -14.82 -3.79 -13.56
N ALA A 141 -13.61 -3.23 -13.70
CA ALA A 141 -13.15 -2.64 -14.94
C ALA A 141 -12.83 -3.69 -16.02
N GLY A 142 -12.40 -4.89 -15.62
CA GLY A 142 -12.07 -5.99 -16.51
C GLY A 142 -10.87 -5.68 -17.41
N SER A 143 -10.93 -6.12 -18.67
CA SER A 143 -9.90 -5.82 -19.67
C SER A 143 -10.18 -4.50 -20.39
N LEU A 144 -9.13 -3.73 -20.65
CA LEU A 144 -9.21 -2.52 -21.46
C LEU A 144 -9.56 -2.85 -22.93
N PRO A 145 -10.08 -1.88 -23.71
CA PRO A 145 -10.50 -2.10 -25.11
C PRO A 145 -9.39 -2.61 -26.04
N ASP A 146 -8.13 -2.39 -25.69
CA ASP A 146 -6.95 -2.88 -26.41
C ASP A 146 -6.49 -4.27 -25.96
N GLY A 147 -7.26 -4.94 -25.10
CA GLY A 147 -7.00 -6.27 -24.58
C GLY A 147 -6.01 -6.32 -23.42
N GLN A 148 -5.56 -5.16 -22.92
CA GLN A 148 -4.67 -5.12 -21.75
C GLN A 148 -5.45 -5.40 -20.46
N GLU A 149 -4.83 -6.17 -19.56
CA GLU A 149 -5.37 -6.40 -18.22
C GLU A 149 -5.12 -5.20 -17.32
N CYS A 150 -6.16 -4.80 -16.59
CA CYS A 150 -6.05 -3.81 -15.52
C CYS A 150 -5.25 -4.40 -14.36
N ARG A 151 -4.43 -3.58 -13.69
CA ARG A 151 -3.59 -4.02 -12.56
C ARG A 151 -3.69 -3.12 -11.34
N ALA A 152 -3.70 -3.75 -10.18
CA ALA A 152 -3.92 -3.14 -8.89
C ALA A 152 -2.62 -2.96 -8.10
N GLY A 153 -2.22 -1.72 -7.85
CA GLY A 153 -1.03 -1.38 -7.08
C GLY A 153 -1.35 -0.74 -5.73
N ILE A 154 -0.47 -0.94 -4.75
CA ILE A 154 -0.53 -0.25 -3.46
C ILE A 154 0.72 0.60 -3.28
N SER A 155 0.52 1.85 -2.87
CA SER A 155 1.60 2.70 -2.39
C SER A 155 1.97 2.38 -0.94
N ILE A 156 3.27 2.29 -0.68
CA ILE A 156 3.87 2.11 0.62
C ILE A 156 4.78 3.32 0.86
N LEU A 157 4.39 4.19 1.79
CA LEU A 157 5.16 5.39 2.10
C LEU A 157 6.29 5.08 3.08
N TYR A 158 7.50 5.49 2.71
CA TYR A 158 8.66 5.45 3.57
C TYR A 158 8.67 6.69 4.47
N HIS A 159 8.53 6.48 5.78
CA HIS A 159 8.65 7.52 6.81
C HIS A 159 9.99 7.42 7.54
N GLU A 160 10.79 8.49 7.52
CA GLU A 160 12.14 8.57 8.12
C GLU A 160 12.16 8.40 9.66
N ASN A 161 11.05 8.68 10.33
CA ASN A 161 10.98 8.76 11.80
C ASN A 161 10.49 7.48 12.50
N GLY A 162 10.39 6.36 11.78
CA GLY A 162 10.04 5.05 12.37
C GLY A 162 11.28 4.18 12.56
N PRO A 163 11.50 3.52 13.72
CA PRO A 163 12.43 2.40 13.78
C PRO A 163 11.99 1.34 12.76
N TYR A 164 12.93 0.56 12.19
CA TYR A 164 12.69 -0.56 11.24
C TYR A 164 11.28 -1.12 11.41
N ASP A 165 10.36 -0.64 10.56
CA ASP A 165 8.96 -0.68 10.95
C ASP A 165 8.40 -2.05 10.55
N PRO A 166 8.10 -2.96 11.51
CA PRO A 166 7.48 -4.25 11.20
C PRO A 166 6.14 -4.07 10.47
N ILE A 167 5.58 -2.85 10.52
CA ILE A 167 4.37 -2.45 9.80
C ILE A 167 4.58 -2.49 8.30
N ARG A 168 5.74 -2.08 7.75
CA ARG A 168 5.94 -2.13 6.29
C ARG A 168 5.86 -3.58 5.80
N GLU A 169 6.47 -4.51 6.54
CA GLU A 169 6.34 -5.94 6.24
C GLU A 169 4.87 -6.41 6.34
N SER A 170 4.17 -6.03 7.41
CA SER A 170 2.77 -6.42 7.62
C SER A 170 1.83 -5.86 6.55
N GLN A 171 2.01 -4.60 6.15
CA GLN A 171 1.27 -3.95 5.08
C GLN A 171 1.52 -4.61 3.73
N LEU A 172 2.78 -4.94 3.41
CA LEU A 172 3.13 -5.68 2.19
C LEU A 172 2.44 -7.05 2.18
N ARG A 173 2.54 -7.81 3.27
CA ARG A 173 1.87 -9.12 3.40
C ARG A 173 0.35 -8.99 3.28
N THR A 174 -0.23 -7.94 3.86
CA THR A 174 -1.67 -7.67 3.81
C THR A 174 -2.11 -7.33 2.38
N ALA A 175 -1.37 -6.46 1.69
CA ALA A 175 -1.62 -6.11 0.30
C ALA A 175 -1.49 -7.33 -0.63
N VAL A 176 -0.49 -8.20 -0.44
CA VAL A 176 -0.37 -9.46 -1.21
C VAL A 176 -1.59 -10.36 -0.98
N ARG A 177 -1.99 -10.55 0.29
CA ARG A 177 -3.17 -11.37 0.62
C ARG A 177 -4.45 -10.79 0.01
N GLY A 178 -4.52 -9.47 -0.14
CA GLY A 178 -5.62 -8.77 -0.80
C GLY A 178 -5.61 -8.86 -2.34
N GLY A 179 -4.58 -9.45 -2.96
CA GLY A 179 -4.51 -9.64 -4.41
C GLY A 179 -3.88 -8.48 -5.19
N CYS A 180 -3.02 -7.69 -4.54
CA CYS A 180 -2.24 -6.65 -5.18
C CYS A 180 -1.25 -7.22 -6.21
N ASP A 181 -1.14 -6.55 -7.37
CA ASP A 181 -0.31 -6.95 -8.51
C ASP A 181 1.11 -6.36 -8.46
N PHE A 182 1.31 -5.23 -7.77
CA PHE A 182 2.61 -4.56 -7.63
C PHE A 182 2.64 -3.54 -6.48
N PHE A 183 3.84 -3.25 -5.97
CA PHE A 183 4.06 -2.22 -4.97
C PHE A 183 4.67 -0.97 -5.57
N VAL A 184 4.31 0.19 -5.02
CA VAL A 184 5.04 1.45 -5.26
C VAL A 184 5.54 1.96 -3.92
N PHE A 185 6.85 2.15 -3.80
CA PHE A 185 7.47 2.72 -2.61
C PHE A 185 7.66 4.21 -2.82
N GLU A 186 7.04 5.02 -1.96
CA GLU A 186 7.12 6.48 -1.99
C GLU A 186 8.00 6.98 -0.83
N GLY A 187 8.53 8.21 -0.91
CA GLY A 187 9.30 8.82 0.19
C GLY A 187 10.74 8.32 0.35
N CYS A 188 11.24 7.52 -0.59
CA CYS A 188 12.64 7.06 -0.59
C CYS A 188 13.60 8.18 -1.03
N SER A 189 13.95 9.07 -0.10
CA SER A 189 14.80 10.26 -0.32
C SER A 189 16.32 10.00 -0.26
N THR A 190 16.78 8.84 0.19
CA THR A 190 18.22 8.53 0.35
C THR A 190 18.57 7.13 -0.15
N SER A 191 19.85 6.89 -0.47
CA SER A 191 20.33 5.56 -0.85
C SER A 191 20.12 4.52 0.27
N ALA A 192 20.24 4.93 1.53
CA ALA A 192 19.97 4.06 2.67
C ALA A 192 18.50 3.61 2.71
N HIS A 193 17.55 4.47 2.33
CA HIS A 193 16.14 4.10 2.24
C HIS A 193 15.92 3.04 1.15
N LEU A 194 16.55 3.22 -0.01
CA LEU A 194 16.48 2.25 -1.11
C LEU A 194 17.05 0.89 -0.72
N GLU A 195 18.19 0.86 -0.05
CA GLU A 195 18.83 -0.36 0.45
C GLU A 195 17.95 -1.08 1.50
N GLU A 196 17.31 -0.34 2.40
CA GLU A 196 16.39 -0.91 3.38
C GLU A 196 15.17 -1.55 2.72
N VAL A 197 14.59 -0.89 1.70
CA VAL A 197 13.46 -1.45 0.96
C VAL A 197 13.88 -2.69 0.15
N ASP A 198 15.05 -2.66 -0.51
CA ASP A 198 15.57 -3.84 -1.21
C ASP A 198 15.79 -5.00 -0.24
N HIS A 199 16.36 -4.75 0.94
CA HIS A 199 16.51 -5.74 2.00
C HIS A 199 15.16 -6.33 2.45
N LEU A 200 14.17 -5.47 2.74
CA LEU A 200 12.81 -5.88 3.12
C LEU A 200 12.17 -6.80 2.06
N LEU A 201 12.32 -6.46 0.78
CA LEU A 201 11.82 -7.27 -0.34
C LEU A 201 12.56 -8.60 -0.47
N GLN A 202 13.87 -8.62 -0.23
CA GLN A 202 14.68 -9.85 -0.25
C GLN A 202 14.31 -10.79 0.91
N GLU A 203 14.13 -10.26 2.12
CA GLU A 203 13.73 -11.05 3.30
C GLU A 203 12.38 -11.74 3.11
N ASN A 204 11.50 -11.11 2.32
CA ASN A 204 10.16 -11.58 2.01
C ASN A 204 10.02 -12.26 0.65
N ALA A 205 11.13 -12.48 -0.08
CA ALA A 205 11.10 -13.15 -1.36
C ALA A 205 10.51 -14.57 -1.24
N ALA A 206 9.74 -14.96 -2.26
CA ALA A 206 9.14 -16.28 -2.32
C ALA A 206 10.20 -17.38 -2.23
N ARG A 207 10.05 -18.28 -1.23
CA ARG A 207 10.94 -19.42 -1.00
C ARG A 207 10.16 -20.66 -0.59
N GLN A 208 10.65 -21.83 -0.97
CA GLN A 208 10.12 -23.10 -0.47
C GLN A 208 10.56 -23.28 0.99
N VAL A 209 9.61 -23.46 1.89
CA VAL A 209 9.86 -23.76 3.30
C VAL A 209 9.28 -25.13 3.66
N PRO A 210 9.97 -25.89 4.53
CA PRO A 210 9.43 -27.16 5.00
C PRO A 210 8.18 -26.90 5.84
N LEU A 211 7.10 -27.60 5.49
CA LEU A 211 5.85 -27.59 6.22
C LEU A 211 5.88 -28.75 7.20
N VAL A 212 6.18 -28.45 8.45
CA VAL A 212 6.19 -29.45 9.53
C VAL A 212 4.81 -29.50 10.15
N LYS A 213 4.01 -30.52 9.82
CA LYS A 213 2.75 -30.75 10.54
C LYS A 213 3.02 -31.44 11.86
N ILE A 214 2.67 -30.77 12.95
CA ILE A 214 2.77 -31.31 14.31
C ILE A 214 1.43 -31.97 14.66
N ASN A 215 1.44 -33.24 15.03
CA ASN A 215 0.23 -33.92 15.51
C ASN A 215 -0.12 -33.49 16.94
N THR A 216 -1.25 -33.99 17.44
CA THR A 216 -1.76 -33.69 18.79
C THR A 216 -0.79 -34.08 19.93
N VAL A 217 0.23 -34.90 19.67
CA VAL A 217 1.26 -35.30 20.65
C VAL A 217 2.59 -34.58 20.45
N GLY A 218 2.62 -33.51 19.64
CA GLY A 218 3.82 -32.71 19.42
C GLY A 218 4.83 -33.35 18.46
N LYS A 219 4.47 -34.41 17.74
CA LYS A 219 5.36 -35.10 16.80
C LYS A 219 5.11 -34.67 15.35
N PRO A 220 6.16 -34.41 14.57
CA PRO A 220 6.03 -34.18 13.14
C PRO A 220 5.52 -35.46 12.45
N TYR A 221 4.58 -35.36 11.51
CA TYR A 221 4.00 -36.56 10.85
C TYR A 221 3.72 -36.42 9.35
N GLU A 222 3.91 -35.23 8.78
CA GLU A 222 3.91 -35.04 7.33
C GLU A 222 5.02 -34.07 6.95
N ASP A 223 5.83 -34.49 5.97
CA ASP A 223 6.81 -33.66 5.32
C ASP A 223 6.20 -33.13 4.03
N GLY A 224 5.90 -31.84 4.01
CA GLY A 224 5.55 -31.09 2.81
C GLY A 224 6.49 -29.91 2.64
N THR A 225 6.42 -29.25 1.49
CA THR A 225 6.93 -27.88 1.36
C THR A 225 5.77 -26.96 0.99
N CYS A 226 5.83 -25.72 1.46
CA CYS A 226 4.97 -24.66 0.95
C CYS A 226 5.82 -23.46 0.51
N VAL A 227 5.26 -22.65 -0.37
CA VAL A 227 5.86 -21.36 -0.70
C VAL A 227 5.51 -20.38 0.42
N ALA A 228 6.53 -19.80 1.05
CA ALA A 228 6.40 -18.68 1.96
C ALA A 228 7.02 -17.43 1.34
N GLY A 229 6.51 -16.25 1.70
CA GLY A 229 6.92 -14.97 1.10
C GLY A 229 6.05 -14.60 -0.10
N PHE A 230 6.52 -13.65 -0.89
CA PHE A 230 5.85 -13.16 -2.08
C PHE A 230 6.86 -12.79 -3.18
N ASP A 231 6.41 -12.83 -4.43
CA ASP A 231 7.18 -12.34 -5.58
C ASP A 231 6.33 -11.34 -6.36
N VAL A 232 6.08 -10.20 -5.72
CA VAL A 232 5.32 -9.09 -6.27
C VAL A 232 6.31 -8.04 -6.78
N PRO A 233 6.16 -7.55 -8.03
CA PRO A 233 6.97 -6.47 -8.56
C PRO A 233 6.89 -5.22 -7.67
N ALA A 234 8.02 -4.55 -7.49
CA ALA A 234 8.11 -3.33 -6.69
C ALA A 234 8.73 -2.20 -7.50
N PHE A 235 8.13 -1.02 -7.43
CA PHE A 235 8.61 0.21 -8.02
C PHE A 235 9.01 1.17 -6.92
N VAL A 236 9.99 2.03 -7.17
CA VAL A 236 10.27 3.17 -6.28
C VAL A 236 9.92 4.46 -7.00
N LEU A 237 9.16 5.33 -6.33
CA LEU A 237 8.87 6.68 -6.76
C LEU A 237 9.90 7.64 -6.14
N ILE A 238 10.76 8.20 -6.99
CA ILE A 238 11.77 9.19 -6.59
C ILE A 238 11.18 10.59 -6.85
N PRO A 239 11.04 11.45 -5.82
CA PRO A 239 10.52 12.79 -6.01
C PRO A 239 11.49 13.63 -6.87
N CYS A 240 11.01 14.21 -7.97
CA CYS A 240 11.83 15.07 -8.84
C CYS A 240 11.99 16.50 -8.32
N GLN A 241 11.46 16.81 -7.14
CA GLN A 241 11.55 18.16 -6.54
C GLN A 241 12.93 18.44 -5.92
N ASP A 242 13.82 17.45 -5.89
CA ASP A 242 15.17 17.56 -5.37
C ASP A 242 16.19 18.03 -6.41
N GLU A 243 17.36 18.45 -5.93
CA GLU A 243 18.53 18.77 -6.75
C GLU A 243 18.80 17.65 -7.79
N PRO A 244 18.95 17.98 -9.10
CA PRO A 244 19.12 16.99 -10.16
C PRO A 244 20.21 15.95 -9.90
N ASP A 245 21.29 16.35 -9.23
CA ASP A 245 22.40 15.48 -8.85
C ASP A 245 21.98 14.42 -7.82
N LYS A 246 21.09 14.77 -6.87
CA LYS A 246 20.53 13.83 -5.89
C LYS A 246 19.62 12.82 -6.57
N VAL A 247 18.75 13.28 -7.48
CA VAL A 247 17.86 12.40 -8.25
C VAL A 247 18.67 11.43 -9.10
N ALA A 248 19.70 11.91 -9.80
CA ALA A 248 20.59 11.07 -10.59
C ALA A 248 21.31 10.02 -9.72
N HIS A 249 21.81 10.42 -8.54
CA HIS A 249 22.46 9.50 -7.61
C HIS A 249 21.49 8.41 -7.11
N LEU A 250 20.26 8.77 -6.72
CA LEU A 250 19.25 7.81 -6.27
C LEU A 250 18.84 6.85 -7.38
N LEU A 251 18.69 7.34 -8.61
CA LEU A 251 18.41 6.50 -9.79
C LEU A 251 19.52 5.49 -10.02
N ASP A 252 20.78 5.91 -9.94
CA ASP A 252 21.93 5.02 -10.12
C ASP A 252 22.04 3.98 -9.01
N THR A 253 21.77 4.35 -7.76
CA THR A 253 21.68 3.40 -6.64
C THR A 253 20.56 2.40 -6.86
N ALA A 254 19.34 2.85 -7.17
CA ALA A 254 18.20 1.97 -7.41
C ALA A 254 18.46 0.96 -8.55
N ARG A 255 19.14 1.38 -9.62
CA ARG A 255 19.52 0.49 -10.73
C ARG A 255 20.50 -0.62 -10.34
N GLN A 256 21.32 -0.40 -9.32
CA GLN A 256 22.28 -1.39 -8.83
C GLN A 256 21.60 -2.44 -7.93
N LEU A 257 20.46 -2.08 -7.32
CA LEU A 257 19.72 -2.95 -6.42
C LEU A 257 18.92 -4.02 -7.19
N PRO A 258 19.06 -5.32 -6.85
CA PRO A 258 18.47 -6.42 -7.63
C PRO A 258 16.94 -6.33 -7.76
N ARG A 259 16.21 -5.89 -6.72
CA ARG A 259 14.74 -5.86 -6.75
C ARG A 259 14.15 -4.70 -7.56
N PHE A 260 14.95 -3.70 -7.93
CA PHE A 260 14.48 -2.51 -8.66
C PHE A 260 14.99 -2.41 -10.10
N LYS A 261 15.70 -3.43 -10.61
CA LYS A 261 16.20 -3.45 -11.99
C LYS A 261 15.04 -3.26 -13.00
N GLY A 262 14.93 -2.07 -13.58
CA GLY A 262 13.89 -1.71 -14.56
C GLY A 262 12.56 -1.25 -13.97
N ALA A 263 12.51 -0.93 -12.66
CA ALA A 263 11.28 -0.58 -11.94
C ALA A 263 11.44 0.70 -11.12
N ILE A 264 11.72 1.82 -11.78
CA ILE A 264 11.87 3.13 -11.14
C ILE A 264 10.90 4.13 -11.78
N MET A 265 10.20 4.91 -10.96
CA MET A 265 9.29 5.98 -11.36
C MET A 265 9.83 7.32 -10.86
N VAL A 266 9.71 8.38 -11.66
CA VAL A 266 10.11 9.74 -11.27
C VAL A 266 8.84 10.60 -11.18
N ASP A 267 8.65 11.33 -10.09
CA ASP A 267 7.51 12.23 -9.93
C ASP A 267 7.85 13.65 -10.39
N THR A 268 7.47 14.01 -11.62
CA THR A 268 7.63 15.36 -12.18
C THR A 268 6.37 16.20 -11.91
N HIS A 269 6.28 16.75 -10.70
CA HIS A 269 5.27 17.77 -10.34
C HIS A 269 3.80 17.34 -10.48
N GLY A 270 3.47 16.12 -10.06
CA GLY A 270 2.08 15.66 -9.95
C GLY A 270 1.54 14.98 -11.19
N ASP A 271 2.29 15.01 -12.29
CA ASP A 271 2.23 13.99 -13.33
C ASP A 271 3.48 13.11 -13.12
N ALA A 272 3.29 11.86 -12.70
CA ALA A 272 4.42 10.94 -12.57
C ALA A 272 4.91 10.55 -13.97
N GLU A 273 5.95 11.24 -14.48
CA GLU A 273 6.66 10.80 -15.67
C GLU A 273 7.61 9.66 -15.31
N VAL A 274 7.22 8.44 -15.68
CA VAL A 274 8.06 7.26 -15.51
C VAL A 274 9.14 7.26 -16.59
N ASP A 275 10.35 7.65 -16.22
CA ASP A 275 11.54 7.40 -17.04
C ASP A 275 11.86 5.90 -17.04
N VAL A 276 11.33 5.19 -18.02
CA VAL A 276 11.71 3.79 -18.32
C VAL A 276 12.89 3.80 -19.28
N PHE A 277 14.03 3.27 -18.82
CA PHE A 277 15.17 2.92 -19.67
C PHE A 277 15.21 1.41 -19.92
#